data_AF-A0A9P9L0I0-F1
#
_entry.id   AF-A0A9P9L0I0-F1
#
_cell.length_a   1.000
_cell.length_b   1.000
_cell.length_c   1.000
_cell.angle_alpha   90.00
_cell.angle_beta   90.00
_cell.angle_gamma   90.00
#
_symmetry.space_group_name_H-M   'P 1'
#
loop_
_entity.id
_entity.type
_entity.pdbx_description
1 polymer ?
#
loop_
_entity_poly.entity_id
_entity_poly.type
_entity_poly.pdbx_seq_one_letter_code
_entity_poly.pdbx_strand_id
1 'polypeptide(L)'
;MQMASPPPPPVPGRVVRTLTIMLVKATHHKLLRRLWRKQIGLFHISNICIKTRQGGNLSEAFAMQFVASQTSIPVPKVYYAFIHKGTSYIVMRHIKGQMAGYDWAYRPEESRRRILEQLRNMVTELRSVPPPAFAPNCPLYWPRRYSTAPGRLRTLGDSPHVDVAGW
;
A
#
# COMPACT_ATOMS: atom_id res chain seq x y z
N MET A 1 -23.31 11.83 -14.77
CA MET A 1 -23.30 11.04 -13.51
C MET A 1 -22.23 11.63 -12.60
N GLN A 2 -22.62 12.18 -11.45
CA GLN A 2 -21.70 12.73 -10.46
C GLN A 2 -20.80 11.60 -9.92
N MET A 3 -19.48 11.69 -10.16
CA MET A 3 -18.53 10.77 -9.55
C MET A 3 -18.40 11.12 -8.06
N ALA A 4 -19.27 10.52 -7.25
CA ALA A 4 -19.11 10.54 -5.81
C ALA A 4 -17.75 9.92 -5.47
N SER A 5 -16.97 10.60 -4.63
CA SER A 5 -15.74 10.04 -4.09
C SER A 5 -15.98 8.65 -3.51
N PRO A 6 -15.08 7.68 -3.71
CA PRO A 6 -15.27 6.33 -3.17
C PRO A 6 -15.51 6.41 -1.66
N PRO A 7 -16.47 5.63 -1.12
CA PRO A 7 -16.77 5.65 0.30
C PRO A 7 -15.50 5.29 1.08
N PRO A 8 -15.28 5.90 2.26
CA PRO A 8 -14.08 5.63 3.04
C PRO A 8 -13.99 4.15 3.41
N PRO A 9 -12.77 3.61 3.55
CA PRO A 9 -12.59 2.24 3.96
C PRO A 9 -13.22 2.02 5.34
N PRO A 10 -13.85 0.85 5.58
CA PRO A 10 -14.52 0.62 6.84
C PRO A 10 -13.54 0.71 8.00
N VAL A 11 -13.97 1.34 9.09
CA VAL A 11 -13.17 1.45 10.31
C VAL A 11 -13.58 0.31 11.25
N PRO A 12 -12.63 -0.46 11.80
CA PRO A 12 -12.97 -1.54 12.70
C PRO A 12 -13.40 -1.03 14.08
N GLY A 13 -14.33 -1.73 14.72
CA GLY A 13 -14.67 -1.52 16.12
C GLY A 13 -13.48 -1.79 17.07
N ARG A 14 -13.59 -1.35 18.34
CA ARG A 14 -12.49 -1.41 19.32
C ARG A 14 -11.90 -2.82 19.46
N VAL A 15 -12.74 -3.85 19.51
CA VAL A 15 -12.33 -5.25 19.65
C VAL A 15 -11.55 -5.74 18.43
N VAL A 16 -12.07 -5.54 17.22
CA VAL A 16 -11.39 -5.97 15.98
C VAL A 16 -10.05 -5.25 15.82
N ARG A 17 -10.01 -3.96 16.16
CA ARG A 17 -8.80 -3.15 16.13
C ARG A 17 -7.73 -3.67 17.09
N THR A 18 -8.09 -3.96 18.35
CA THR A 18 -7.14 -4.47 19.34
C THR A 18 -6.63 -5.86 18.95
N LEU A 19 -7.51 -6.75 18.48
CA LEU A 19 -7.13 -8.08 18.02
C LEU A 19 -6.15 -8.02 16.83
N THR A 20 -6.42 -7.18 15.83
CA THR A 20 -5.53 -6.99 14.67
C THR A 20 -4.14 -6.54 15.11
N ILE A 21 -4.05 -5.58 16.04
CA ILE A 21 -2.78 -5.07 16.55
C ILE A 21 -2.05 -6.14 17.37
N MET A 22 -2.75 -6.86 18.25
CA MET A 22 -2.16 -7.93 19.06
C MET A 22 -1.60 -9.04 18.18
N LEU A 23 -2.34 -9.44 17.14
CA LEU A 23 -1.94 -10.46 16.17
C LEU A 23 -0.66 -10.08 15.43
N VAL A 24 -0.59 -8.85 14.91
CA VAL A 24 0.63 -8.33 14.28
C VAL A 24 1.79 -8.23 15.28
N LYS A 25 1.54 -7.78 16.52
CA LYS A 25 2.63 -7.72 17.52
C LYS A 25 3.14 -9.10 17.93
N ALA A 26 2.26 -10.09 18.02
CA ALA A 26 2.62 -11.45 18.34
C ALA A 26 3.58 -12.04 17.29
N THR A 27 3.34 -11.78 16.00
CA THR A 27 4.26 -12.24 14.92
C THR A 27 5.63 -11.58 14.99
N HIS A 28 5.72 -10.35 15.50
CA HIS A 28 6.98 -9.65 15.75
C HIS A 28 7.68 -10.06 17.06
N HIS A 29 7.03 -10.84 17.93
CA HIS A 29 7.60 -11.23 19.22
C HIS A 29 8.79 -12.19 19.04
N LYS A 30 9.87 -11.99 19.80
CA LYS A 30 11.15 -12.72 19.63
C LYS A 30 10.99 -14.25 19.72
N LEU A 31 10.12 -14.73 20.60
CA LEU A 31 9.82 -16.16 20.77
C LEU A 31 9.13 -16.78 19.54
N LEU A 32 8.16 -16.07 18.96
CA LEU A 32 7.43 -16.54 17.77
C LEU A 32 8.28 -16.46 16.51
N ARG A 33 9.22 -15.51 16.42
CA ARG A 33 10.18 -15.44 15.29
C ARG A 33 11.13 -16.64 15.20
N ARG A 34 11.36 -17.38 16.30
CA ARG A 34 12.15 -18.63 16.28
C ARG A 34 11.36 -19.81 15.71
N LEU A 35 10.04 -19.83 15.91
CA LEU A 35 9.17 -20.91 15.45
C LEU A 35 8.49 -20.62 14.09
N TRP A 36 8.32 -19.35 13.71
CA TRP A 36 7.62 -18.96 12.49
C TRP A 36 8.60 -18.48 11.42
N ARG A 37 8.69 -19.23 10.31
CA ARG A 37 9.52 -18.88 9.15
C ARG A 37 9.13 -17.51 8.56
N LYS A 38 10.15 -16.76 8.14
CA LYS A 38 10.11 -15.40 7.58
C LYS A 38 8.97 -15.20 6.54
N GLN A 39 7.92 -14.49 6.92
CA GLN A 39 7.09 -13.71 5.98
C GLN A 39 6.95 -12.31 6.57
N ILE A 40 7.75 -11.38 6.06
CA ILE A 40 7.88 -10.01 6.57
C ILE A 40 6.65 -9.20 6.10
N GLY A 41 5.84 -8.73 7.05
CA GLY A 41 4.83 -7.68 6.82
C GLY A 41 3.51 -8.12 6.18
N LEU A 42 3.33 -9.41 5.87
CA LEU A 42 2.11 -9.97 5.31
C LEU A 42 1.63 -11.15 6.17
N PHE A 43 0.62 -10.90 6.99
CA PHE A 43 0.03 -11.96 7.81
C PHE A 43 -1.18 -12.56 7.10
N HIS A 44 -1.16 -13.87 6.90
CA HIS A 44 -2.20 -14.60 6.19
C HIS A 44 -2.91 -15.58 7.13
N ILE A 45 -4.22 -15.41 7.33
CA ILE A 45 -5.10 -16.42 7.93
C ILE A 45 -6.19 -16.74 6.91
N SER A 46 -6.17 -17.95 6.37
CA SER A 46 -7.18 -18.54 5.48
C SER A 46 -7.49 -17.73 4.21
N ASN A 47 -8.32 -16.69 4.33
CA ASN A 47 -8.77 -15.81 3.24
C ASN A 47 -8.56 -14.32 3.56
N ILE A 48 -7.89 -14.00 4.67
CA ILE A 48 -7.64 -12.64 5.15
C ILE A 48 -6.15 -12.38 5.18
N CYS A 49 -5.79 -11.18 4.76
CA CYS A 49 -4.45 -10.65 4.72
C CYS A 49 -4.39 -9.33 5.49
N ILE A 50 -3.37 -9.16 6.33
CA ILE A 50 -3.09 -7.90 7.02
C ILE A 50 -1.79 -7.32 6.47
N LYS A 51 -1.88 -6.12 5.90
CA LYS A 51 -0.72 -5.33 5.48
C LYS A 51 -0.50 -4.17 6.44
N THR A 52 0.76 -3.99 6.84
CA THR A 52 1.17 -2.88 7.71
C THR A 52 2.19 -1.99 7.04
N ARG A 53 2.06 -0.67 7.20
CA ARG A 53 3.01 0.31 6.64
C ARG A 53 3.27 1.45 7.62
N GLN A 54 4.54 1.80 7.82
CA GLN A 54 4.90 2.99 8.59
C GLN A 54 4.59 4.27 7.78
N GLY A 55 4.17 5.34 8.47
CA GLY A 55 3.87 6.64 7.86
C GLY A 55 2.39 7.01 7.83
N GLY A 56 1.52 6.16 8.39
CA GLY A 56 0.13 6.51 8.70
C GLY A 56 -0.73 6.90 7.49
N ASN A 57 -0.53 6.30 6.32
CA ASN A 57 -1.30 6.62 5.12
C ASN A 57 -2.24 5.47 4.76
N LEU A 58 -3.51 5.80 4.47
CA LEU A 58 -4.57 4.87 4.02
C LEU A 58 -4.84 4.96 2.51
N SER A 59 -4.10 5.76 1.75
CA SER A 59 -4.27 5.97 0.31
C SER A 59 -4.31 4.68 -0.49
N GLU A 60 -3.54 3.67 -0.07
CA GLU A 60 -3.57 2.33 -0.67
C GLU A 60 -4.95 1.67 -0.54
N ALA A 61 -5.60 1.77 0.62
CA ALA A 61 -6.94 1.22 0.83
C ALA A 61 -7.99 1.97 -0.01
N PHE A 62 -7.91 3.30 -0.05
CA PHE A 62 -8.76 4.11 -0.91
C PHE A 62 -8.55 3.79 -2.39
N ALA A 63 -7.30 3.57 -2.83
CA ALA A 63 -6.99 3.28 -4.22
C ALA A 63 -7.57 1.93 -4.64
N MET A 64 -7.45 0.90 -3.78
CA MET A 64 -8.08 -0.39 -4.03
C MET A 64 -9.60 -0.28 -4.15
N GLN A 65 -10.26 0.48 -3.27
CA GLN A 65 -11.71 0.68 -3.37
C GLN A 65 -12.12 1.45 -4.62
N PHE A 66 -11.37 2.49 -4.97
CA PHE A 66 -11.61 3.28 -6.18
C PHE A 66 -11.50 2.41 -7.44
N VAL A 67 -10.40 1.68 -7.59
CA VAL A 67 -10.19 0.78 -8.73
C VAL A 67 -11.26 -0.31 -8.77
N ALA A 68 -11.63 -0.89 -7.62
CA ALA A 68 -12.71 -1.89 -7.55
C ALA A 68 -14.08 -1.37 -7.99
N SER A 69 -14.34 -0.07 -7.79
CA SER A 69 -15.61 0.56 -8.19
C SER A 69 -15.67 0.95 -9.67
N GLN A 70 -14.51 1.12 -10.31
CA GLN A 70 -14.41 1.68 -11.66
C GLN A 70 -13.98 0.64 -12.71
N THR A 71 -13.47 -0.51 -12.28
CA THR A 71 -12.87 -1.52 -13.18
C THR A 71 -13.25 -2.94 -12.75
N SER A 72 -13.11 -3.86 -13.70
CA SER A 72 -13.18 -5.31 -13.52
C SER A 72 -11.88 -5.93 -12.98
N ILE A 73 -10.82 -5.12 -12.80
CA ILE A 73 -9.51 -5.57 -12.34
C ILE A 73 -9.64 -6.24 -10.97
N PRO A 74 -9.14 -7.46 -10.80
CA PRO A 74 -9.22 -8.17 -9.53
C PRO A 74 -8.29 -7.53 -8.49
N VAL A 75 -8.85 -6.66 -7.65
CA VAL A 75 -8.16 -6.08 -6.48
C VAL A 75 -8.65 -6.70 -5.16
N PRO A 76 -7.81 -6.71 -4.10
CA PRO A 76 -8.23 -7.17 -2.78
C PRO A 76 -9.42 -6.39 -2.24
N LYS A 77 -10.44 -7.09 -1.73
CA LYS A 77 -11.55 -6.44 -1.03
C LYS A 77 -11.04 -5.93 0.32
N VAL A 78 -11.11 -4.63 0.55
CA VAL A 78 -10.75 -4.03 1.85
C VAL A 78 -11.87 -4.30 2.84
N TYR A 79 -11.56 -4.97 3.94
CA TYR A 79 -12.48 -5.14 5.07
C TYR A 79 -12.35 -4.00 6.06
N TYR A 80 -11.12 -3.63 6.42
CA TYR A 80 -10.84 -2.56 7.37
C TYR A 80 -9.57 -1.80 7.00
N ALA A 81 -9.54 -0.49 7.23
CA ALA A 81 -8.31 0.29 7.15
C ALA A 81 -8.25 1.32 8.29
N PHE A 82 -7.13 1.38 9.01
CA PHE A 82 -6.97 2.31 10.14
C PHE A 82 -5.50 2.61 10.45
N ILE A 83 -5.27 3.70 11.17
CA ILE A 83 -3.94 4.09 11.65
C ILE A 83 -3.85 3.81 13.14
N HIS A 84 -2.72 3.24 13.59
CA HIS A 84 -2.41 3.08 15.00
C HIS A 84 -0.93 3.40 15.23
N LYS A 85 -0.64 4.38 16.10
CA LYS A 85 0.72 4.83 16.44
C LYS A 85 1.59 5.10 15.19
N GLY A 86 1.06 5.87 14.24
CA GLY A 86 1.78 6.22 12.99
C GLY A 86 1.95 5.07 11.99
N THR A 87 1.39 3.88 12.25
CA THR A 87 1.40 2.74 11.34
C THR A 87 0.00 2.54 10.76
N SER A 88 -0.13 2.46 9.43
CA SER A 88 -1.37 2.07 8.79
C SER A 88 -1.51 0.56 8.74
N TYR A 89 -2.73 0.09 8.97
CA TYR A 89 -3.15 -1.30 8.93
C TYR A 89 -4.25 -1.42 7.90
N ILE A 90 -4.10 -2.35 6.97
CA ILE A 90 -5.09 -2.69 5.96
C ILE A 90 -5.41 -4.17 6.13
N VAL A 91 -6.64 -4.46 6.51
CA VAL A 91 -7.20 -5.82 6.59
C VAL A 91 -8.02 -6.04 5.34
N MET A 92 -7.63 -7.02 4.53
CA MET A 92 -8.18 -7.22 3.20
C MET A 92 -8.29 -8.71 2.86
N ARG A 93 -9.08 -9.01 1.83
CA ARG A 93 -9.20 -10.36 1.26
C ARG A 93 -7.87 -10.80 0.66
N HIS A 94 -7.43 -12.00 0.99
CA HIS A 94 -6.32 -12.65 0.30
C HIS A 94 -6.76 -13.14 -1.08
N ILE A 95 -6.00 -12.77 -2.12
CA ILE A 95 -6.19 -13.30 -3.46
C ILE A 95 -5.35 -14.57 -3.58
N LYS A 96 -6.02 -15.70 -3.79
CA LYS A 96 -5.34 -16.99 -4.01
C LYS A 96 -4.64 -16.96 -5.36
N GLY A 97 -3.38 -17.36 -5.38
CA GLY A 97 -2.59 -17.45 -6.61
C GLY A 97 -1.11 -17.53 -6.32
N GLN A 98 -0.34 -17.71 -7.38
CA GLN A 98 1.11 -17.64 -7.36
C GLN A 98 1.54 -16.31 -7.99
N MET A 99 2.65 -15.73 -7.51
CA MET A 99 3.22 -14.55 -8.14
C MET A 99 3.49 -14.83 -9.62
N ALA A 100 3.02 -13.98 -10.52
CA ALA A 100 3.17 -14.19 -11.96
C ALA A 100 4.64 -14.27 -12.42
N GLY A 101 5.55 -13.63 -11.68
CA GLY A 101 6.99 -13.69 -11.93
C GLY A 101 7.68 -14.95 -11.39
N TYR A 102 6.97 -15.80 -10.64
CA TYR A 102 7.53 -17.08 -10.19
C TYR A 102 7.83 -17.98 -11.39
N ASP A 103 9.06 -18.48 -11.45
CA ASP A 103 9.60 -19.28 -12.54
C ASP A 103 9.39 -18.69 -13.94
N TRP A 104 9.40 -17.36 -14.06
CA TRP A 104 9.17 -16.66 -15.33
C TRP A 104 10.06 -17.16 -16.48
N ALA A 105 11.34 -17.44 -16.21
CA ALA A 105 12.31 -17.93 -17.19
C ALA A 105 12.00 -19.35 -17.69
N TYR A 106 11.42 -20.20 -16.84
CA TYR A 106 11.09 -21.59 -17.15
C TYR A 106 9.66 -21.77 -17.68
N ARG A 107 8.87 -20.70 -17.70
CA ARG A 107 7.47 -20.73 -18.12
C ARG A 107 7.37 -20.83 -19.67
N PRO A 108 6.49 -21.70 -20.20
CA PRO A 108 6.28 -21.81 -21.65
C PRO A 108 5.93 -20.47 -22.29
N GLU A 109 6.38 -20.25 -23.54
CA GLU A 109 6.14 -18.99 -24.25
C GLU A 109 4.65 -18.65 -24.35
N GLU A 110 3.80 -19.64 -24.64
CA GLU A 110 2.36 -19.45 -24.68
C GLU A 110 1.79 -18.94 -23.35
N SER A 111 2.26 -19.49 -22.24
CA SER A 111 1.83 -19.05 -20.92
C SER A 111 2.33 -17.64 -20.59
N ARG A 112 3.56 -17.29 -20.97
CA ARG A 112 4.09 -15.92 -20.84
C ARG A 112 3.25 -14.93 -21.65
N ARG A 113 2.90 -15.28 -22.89
CA ARG A 113 2.05 -14.46 -23.78
C ARG A 113 0.68 -14.19 -23.16
N ARG A 114 0.00 -15.23 -22.65
CA ARG A 114 -1.30 -15.10 -21.97
C ARG A 114 -1.22 -14.18 -20.74
N ILE A 115 -0.17 -14.28 -19.93
CA ILE A 115 0.02 -13.39 -18.77
C ILE A 115 0.22 -11.94 -19.23
N LEU A 116 1.06 -11.71 -20.24
CA LEU A 116 1.31 -10.36 -20.77
C LEU A 116 0.05 -9.75 -21.38
N GLU A 117 -0.77 -10.54 -22.06
CA GLU A 117 -2.06 -10.10 -22.59
C GLU A 117 -3.04 -9.70 -21.48
N GLN A 118 -3.17 -10.52 -20.43
CA GLN A 118 -3.99 -10.17 -19.27
C GLN A 118 -3.50 -8.88 -18.59
N LEU A 119 -2.19 -8.75 -18.37
CA LEU A 119 -1.59 -7.54 -17.79
C LEU A 119 -1.85 -6.30 -18.67
N ARG A 120 -1.71 -6.44 -19.99
CA ARG A 120 -1.99 -5.36 -20.95
C ARG A 120 -3.43 -4.89 -20.82
N ASN A 121 -4.39 -5.82 -20.76
CA ASN A 121 -5.82 -5.51 -20.64
C ASN A 121 -6.11 -4.78 -19.32
N MET A 122 -5.62 -5.31 -18.19
CA MET A 122 -5.79 -4.66 -16.88
C MET A 122 -5.16 -3.26 -16.82
N VAL A 123 -3.96 -3.07 -17.37
CA VAL A 123 -3.31 -1.75 -17.38
C VAL A 123 -4.05 -0.78 -18.31
N THR A 124 -4.57 -1.24 -19.43
CA THR A 124 -5.36 -0.42 -20.36
C THR A 124 -6.65 0.04 -19.68
N GLU A 125 -7.35 -0.87 -19.03
CA GLU A 125 -8.54 -0.56 -18.24
C GLU A 125 -8.23 0.42 -17.11
N LEU A 126 -7.16 0.19 -16.34
CA LEU A 126 -6.76 1.07 -15.25
C LEU A 126 -6.46 2.50 -15.73
N ARG A 127 -5.82 2.64 -16.90
CA ARG A 127 -5.51 3.95 -17.50
C ARG A 127 -6.72 4.65 -18.09
N SER A 128 -7.78 3.90 -18.41
CA SER A 128 -9.05 4.49 -18.86
C SER A 128 -9.86 5.10 -17.70
N VAL A 129 -9.52 4.76 -16.45
CA VAL A 129 -10.17 5.33 -15.27
C VAL A 129 -9.82 6.81 -15.16
N PRO A 130 -10.81 7.71 -15.11
CA PRO A 130 -10.55 9.13 -14.93
C PRO A 130 -9.91 9.38 -13.57
N PRO A 131 -9.00 10.37 -13.45
CA PRO A 131 -8.44 10.73 -12.17
C PRO A 131 -9.57 11.13 -11.21
N PRO A 132 -9.47 10.75 -9.92
CA PRO A 132 -10.43 11.21 -8.93
C PRO A 132 -10.44 12.74 -8.94
N ALA A 133 -11.64 13.34 -8.88
CA ALA A 133 -11.80 14.79 -8.89
C ALA A 133 -10.86 15.42 -7.84
N PHE A 134 -10.18 16.50 -8.21
CA PHE A 134 -9.31 17.25 -7.29
C PHE A 134 -10.14 17.81 -6.13
N ALA A 135 -10.33 17.02 -5.08
CA ALA A 135 -10.76 17.56 -3.80
C ALA A 135 -9.48 17.88 -3.00
N PRO A 136 -9.35 19.07 -2.40
CA PRO A 136 -8.21 19.43 -1.55
C PRO A 136 -8.01 18.47 -0.36
N ASN A 137 -8.99 17.59 -0.09
CA ASN A 137 -8.94 16.54 0.94
C ASN A 137 -9.04 15.11 0.36
N CYS A 138 -8.77 14.91 -0.94
CA CYS A 138 -8.81 13.58 -1.55
C CYS A 138 -7.74 12.67 -0.94
N PRO A 139 -8.10 11.53 -0.32
CA PRO A 139 -7.13 10.59 0.25
C PRO A 139 -6.21 9.93 -0.80
N LEU A 140 -6.60 10.01 -2.08
CA LEU A 140 -5.84 9.56 -3.24
C LEU A 140 -4.84 10.60 -3.75
N TYR A 141 -5.02 11.86 -3.37
CA TYR A 141 -4.11 12.96 -3.67
C TYR A 141 -3.24 13.21 -2.45
N TRP A 142 -2.08 12.56 -2.40
CA TRP A 142 -1.02 12.96 -1.50
C TRP A 142 0.11 13.58 -2.33
N PRO A 143 0.59 14.80 -2.00
CA PRO A 143 1.80 15.31 -2.63
C PRO A 143 2.92 14.33 -2.33
N ARG A 144 3.44 13.69 -3.39
CA ARG A 144 4.58 12.77 -3.35
C ARG A 144 5.63 13.37 -2.40
N ARG A 145 5.81 12.80 -1.20
CA ARG A 145 6.81 13.26 -0.24
C ARG A 145 8.20 12.92 -0.78
N TYR A 146 8.68 13.74 -1.71
CA TYR A 146 10.07 14.15 -1.79
C TYR A 146 10.09 15.63 -1.41
N SER A 147 9.89 15.88 -0.12
CA SER A 147 10.29 17.12 0.50
C SER A 147 10.84 16.73 1.87
N THR A 148 12.11 16.34 1.87
CA THR A 148 13.03 16.98 2.81
C THR A 148 12.76 18.47 2.70
N ALA A 149 11.91 18.99 3.57
CA ALA A 149 11.97 20.41 3.89
C ALA A 149 13.38 20.61 4.45
N PRO A 150 14.25 21.42 3.82
CA PRO A 150 15.48 21.81 4.49
C PRO A 150 15.06 22.57 5.75
N GLY A 151 15.69 22.20 6.86
CA GLY A 151 15.44 22.80 8.16
C GLY A 151 15.41 24.32 8.05
N ARG A 152 14.30 24.91 8.50
CA ARG A 152 14.27 26.32 8.88
C ARG A 152 15.05 26.42 10.20
N LEU A 153 16.36 26.59 10.12
CA LEU A 153 17.15 27.24 11.15
C LEU A 153 17.56 28.60 10.60
N ARG A 154 16.90 29.66 11.07
CA ARG A 154 17.59 30.93 11.33
C ARG A 154 17.90 30.88 12.83
N THR A 155 19.10 31.21 13.28
CA THR A 155 19.67 32.55 13.12
C THR A 155 21.20 32.56 13.15
N LEU A 156 21.75 33.44 12.31
CA LEU A 156 22.80 34.43 12.57
C LEU A 156 24.21 33.93 12.97
N GLY A 157 25.19 34.26 12.13
CA GLY A 157 26.60 34.33 12.52
C GLY A 157 27.54 33.58 11.57
N ASP A 158 28.28 34.37 10.79
CA ASP A 158 29.65 34.12 10.35
C ASP A 158 29.91 33.12 9.20
N SER A 159 30.23 33.72 8.04
CA SER A 159 31.17 33.19 7.05
C SER A 159 32.58 33.28 7.66
N PRO A 160 33.52 32.34 7.38
CA PRO A 160 34.22 32.43 6.10
C PRO A 160 34.62 31.07 5.46
N HIS A 161 34.58 31.09 4.12
CA HIS A 161 35.67 30.68 3.22
C HIS A 161 36.49 29.42 3.57
N VAL A 162 36.22 28.29 2.91
CA VAL A 162 37.27 27.37 2.39
C VAL A 162 36.73 26.61 1.18
N ASP A 163 37.53 26.59 0.12
CA ASP A 163 37.45 25.78 -1.09
C ASP A 163 37.27 24.27 -0.85
N VAL A 164 36.82 23.53 -1.86
CA VAL A 164 37.59 22.50 -2.58
C VAL A 164 36.64 21.60 -3.39
N ALA A 165 37.11 21.30 -4.60
CA ALA A 165 36.55 20.56 -5.71
C ALA A 165 36.14 19.09 -5.47
N GLY A 166 35.39 18.57 -6.44
CA GLY A 166 35.86 17.42 -7.21
C GLY A 166 35.24 16.06 -6.88
N TRP A 167 34.62 15.50 -7.93
CA TRP A 167 34.16 14.12 -8.17
C TRP A 167 32.77 13.73 -7.65
#